data_AF-A0A948ZH45-F1
#
_entry.id   AF-A0A948ZH45-F1
#
_cell.length_a   1.000
_cell.length_b   1.000
_cell.length_c   1.000
_cell.angle_alpha   90.00
_cell.angle_beta   90.00
_cell.angle_gamma   90.00
#
_symmetry.space_group_name_H-M   'P 1'
#
loop_
_entity.id
_entity.type
_entity.pdbx_description
1 polymer ?
#
loop_
_entity_poly.entity_id
_entity_poly.type
_entity_poly.pdbx_seq_one_letter_code
_entity_poly.pdbx_strand_id
1 'polypeptide(L)' 'MKCIHCQGEMKKGTTPFHVDRKGCHVLLDRVPAWVCQQCGEVYFEENEVDAIQDLIRSVEQKADSLAATV' A
#
# COMPACT_ATOMS: atom_id res chain seq x y z
N MET A 1 -4.83 8.30 -17.24
CA MET A 1 -3.75 8.99 -16.49
C MET A 1 -2.42 8.68 -17.16
N LYS A 2 -1.45 9.61 -17.12
CA LYS A 2 -0.08 9.38 -17.60
C LYS A 2 0.85 9.15 -16.42
N CYS A 3 1.78 8.21 -16.56
CA CYS A 3 2.79 7.95 -15.53
C CYS A 3 3.71 9.17 -15.41
N ILE A 4 3.89 9.68 -14.20
CA ILE A 4 4.73 10.86 -13.94
C ILE A 4 6.20 10.52 -14.21
N HIS A 5 6.60 9.27 -13.96
CA HIS A 5 7.98 8.80 -14.15
C HIS A 5 8.36 8.62 -15.62
N CYS A 6 7.59 7.86 -16.40
CA CYS A 6 7.97 7.48 -17.78
C CYS A 6 7.04 8.01 -18.90
N GLN A 7 6.00 8.77 -18.56
CA GLN A 7 4.98 9.26 -19.52
C GLN A 7 4.17 8.16 -20.25
N GLY A 8 4.29 6.91 -19.80
CA GLY A 8 3.50 5.77 -20.27
C GLY A 8 2.02 5.87 -19.89
N GLU A 9 1.19 5.07 -20.55
CA GLU A 9 -0.23 4.94 -20.22
C GLU A 9 -0.44 4.18 -18.91
N MET A 10 -1.33 4.68 -18.05
CA MET A 10 -1.73 4.01 -16.82
C MET A 10 -3.12 3.41 -16.96
N LYS A 11 -3.31 2.20 -16.41
CA LYS A 11 -4.60 1.51 -16.34
C LYS A 11 -4.96 1.19 -14.91
N LYS A 12 -6.26 1.22 -14.61
CA LYS A 12 -6.77 0.74 -13.32
C LYS A 12 -6.62 -0.77 -13.25
N GLY A 13 -6.20 -1.26 -12.09
CA GLY A 13 -6.07 -2.67 -11.77
C GLY A 13 -5.92 -2.85 -10.27
N THR A 14 -5.26 -3.94 -9.87
CA THR A 14 -4.89 -4.18 -8.48
C THR A 14 -3.42 -4.57 -8.40
N THR A 15 -2.76 -4.18 -7.32
CA THR A 15 -1.38 -4.58 -7.01
C THR A 15 -1.28 -5.09 -5.58
N PRO A 16 -0.32 -5.96 -5.25
CA PRO A 16 0.04 -6.18 -3.87
C PRO A 16 0.63 -4.90 -3.25
N PHE A 17 0.39 -4.72 -1.96
CA PHE A 17 1.03 -3.71 -1.12
C PHE A 17 1.68 -4.40 0.07
N HIS A 18 2.94 -4.06 0.35
CA HIS A 18 3.73 -4.66 1.43
C HIS A 18 4.43 -3.58 2.23
N VAL A 19 4.38 -3.69 3.55
CA VAL A 19 5.10 -2.79 4.46
C VAL A 19 5.58 -3.51 5.71
N ASP A 20 6.82 -3.21 6.08
CA ASP A 20 7.50 -3.72 7.27
C ASP A 20 7.72 -2.58 8.27
N ARG A 21 6.95 -2.54 9.36
CA ARG A 21 7.03 -1.45 10.35
C ARG A 21 6.72 -1.96 11.76
N LYS A 22 7.43 -1.42 12.75
CA LYS A 22 7.24 -1.70 14.19
C LYS A 22 7.03 -3.18 14.54
N GLY A 23 7.85 -4.05 13.95
CA GLY A 23 7.80 -5.49 14.22
C GLY A 23 6.58 -6.21 13.63
N CYS A 24 5.83 -5.59 12.73
CA CYS A 24 4.78 -6.25 11.96
C CYS A 24 5.03 -6.16 10.44
N HIS A 25 4.62 -7.21 9.76
CA HIS A 25 4.59 -7.32 8.30
C HIS A 25 3.13 -7.24 7.86
N VAL A 26 2.78 -6.25 7.04
CA VAL A 26 1.44 -6.12 6.48
C VAL A 26 1.53 -6.34 4.98
N LEU A 27 0.86 -7.40 4.50
CA LEU A 27 0.72 -7.73 3.08
C LEU A 27 -0.75 -7.68 2.70
N LEU A 28 -1.05 -6.90 1.66
CA LEU A 28 -2.37 -6.81 1.05
C LEU A 28 -2.25 -7.30 -0.40
N ASP A 29 -2.96 -8.35 -0.77
CA ASP A 29 -2.76 -9.00 -2.08
C ASP A 29 -3.30 -8.17 -3.26
N ARG A 30 -4.39 -7.43 -3.04
CA ARG A 30 -5.15 -6.77 -4.11
C ARG A 30 -5.66 -5.40 -3.68
N VAL A 31 -4.78 -4.41 -3.73
CA VAL A 31 -5.15 -3.01 -3.52
C VAL A 31 -5.45 -2.35 -4.87
N PRO A 32 -6.61 -1.70 -5.05
CA PRO A 32 -6.90 -0.93 -6.25
C PRO A 32 -5.84 0.14 -6.52
N ALA A 33 -5.37 0.24 -7.75
CA ALA A 33 -4.35 1.22 -8.13
C ALA A 33 -4.36 1.52 -9.63
N TRP A 34 -3.71 2.62 -10.00
CA TRP A 34 -3.23 2.86 -11.35
C TRP A 34 -1.87 2.21 -11.53
N VAL A 35 -1.76 1.32 -12.53
CA VAL A 35 -0.51 0.65 -12.87
C VAL A 35 -0.05 1.08 -14.25
N CYS A 36 1.15 1.62 -14.34
CA CYS A 36 1.77 1.98 -15.61
C CYS A 36 2.03 0.71 -16.43
N GLN A 37 1.52 0.69 -17.66
CA GLN A 37 1.66 -0.46 -18.56
C GLN A 37 3.07 -0.59 -19.17
N GLN A 38 3.94 0.40 -18.96
CA GLN A 38 5.29 0.43 -19.52
C GLN A 38 6.36 0.15 -18.46
N CYS A 39 6.36 0.87 -17.33
CA CYS A 39 7.40 0.73 -16.30
C CYS A 39 6.93 0.04 -15.02
N GLY A 40 5.64 -0.27 -14.88
CA GLY A 40 5.09 -0.95 -13.70
C GLY A 40 4.84 -0.04 -12.48
N GLU A 41 5.08 1.27 -12.59
CA GLU A 41 4.83 2.23 -11.51
C GLU A 41 3.37 2.18 -11.04
N VAL A 42 3.16 2.26 -9.72
CA VAL A 42 1.86 2.13 -9.07
C VAL A 42 1.48 3.43 -8.37
N TYR A 43 0.30 3.97 -8.65
CA TYR A 43 -0.31 5.07 -7.91
C TYR A 43 -1.63 4.65 -7.26
N PHE A 44 -1.76 4.91 -5.97
CA PHE A 44 -2.99 4.71 -5.20
C PHE A 44 -3.79 6.02 -5.15
N GLU A 45 -5.11 5.94 -5.15
CA GLU A 45 -5.94 7.14 -4.91
C GLU A 45 -6.00 7.43 -3.40
N GLU A 46 -6.46 8.63 -3.06
CA GLU A 46 -6.62 9.10 -1.68
C GLU A 46 -7.34 8.09 -0.78
N ASN A 47 -8.47 7.54 -1.25
CA ASN A 47 -9.25 6.55 -0.49
C ASN A 47 -8.45 5.28 -0.16
N GLU A 48 -7.66 4.75 -1.10
CA GLU A 48 -6.83 3.58 -0.83
C GLU A 48 -5.68 3.92 0.13
N VAL A 49 -5.08 5.10 -0.02
CA VAL A 49 -4.01 5.57 0.88
C VAL A 49 -4.54 5.71 2.30
N ASP A 50 -5.69 6.33 2.51
CA ASP A 50 -6.31 6.50 3.83
C ASP A 50 -6.61 5.14 4.48
N ALA A 51 -7.24 4.23 3.74
CA ALA A 51 -7.55 2.89 4.23
C ALA A 51 -6.28 2.09 4.58
N ILE A 52 -5.23 2.18 3.76
CA ILE A 52 -3.94 1.54 4.04
C ILE A 52 -3.32 2.12 5.32
N GLN A 53 -3.31 3.45 5.48
CA GLN A 53 -2.72 4.10 6.65
C GLN A 53 -3.46 3.72 7.94
N ASP A 54 -4.78 3.73 7.92
CA ASP A 54 -5.58 3.37 9.10
C ASP A 54 -5.41 1.91 9.50
N LEU A 55 -5.30 1.00 8.51
CA LEU A 55 -4.98 -0.40 8.76
C LEU A 55 -3.61 -0.54 9.42
N ILE A 56 -2.57 0.09 8.86
CA ILE A 56 -1.21 0.04 9.41
C ILE A 56 -1.20 0.54 10.85
N ARG A 57 -1.82 1.70 11.14
CA ARG A 57 -1.91 2.25 12.51
C ARG A 57 -2.58 1.27 13.47
N SER A 58 -3.67 0.63 13.03
CA SER A 58 -4.41 -0.34 13.85
C SER A 58 -3.61 -1.59 14.16
N VAL A 59 -2.85 -2.11 13.18
CA VAL A 59 -1.98 -3.27 13.37
C VAL A 59 -0.80 -2.90 14.27
N GLU A 60 -0.14 -1.78 14.02
CA GLU A 60 0.98 -1.28 14.83
C GLU A 60 0.58 -1.14 16.31
N GLN A 61 -0.55 -0.48 16.61
CA GLN A 61 -1.02 -0.31 17.99
C GLN A 61 -1.23 -1.64 18.73
N LYS A 62 -1.76 -2.65 18.04
CA LYS A 62 -1.97 -3.99 18.60
C LYS A 62 -0.66 -4.76 18.73
N ALA A 63 0.24 -4.64 17.76
CA ALA A 63 1.57 -5.26 17.80
C ALA A 63 2.39 -4.70 18.97
N ASP A 64 2.40 -3.37 19.16
CA ASP A 64 3.06 -2.69 20.28
C ASP A 64 2.52 -3.19 21.63
N SER A 65 1.19 -3.38 21.73
CA SER A 65 0.54 -3.91 22.94
C SER A 65 0.95 -5.36 23.25
N LEU A 66 1.10 -6.20 22.22
CA LEU A 66 1.57 -7.59 22.39
C LEU A 66 3.05 -7.63 22.81
N ALA A 67 3.89 -6.77 22.24
CA ALA A 67 5.31 -6.69 22.57
C ALA A 67 5.57 -6.18 23.98
N ALA A 68 4.73 -5.27 24.50
CA ALA A 68 4.84 -4.72 25.86
C ALA A 68 4.46 -5.72 26.98
N THR A 69 3.95 -6.91 26.64
CA THR A 69 3.58 -7.96 27.59
C THR A 69 4.76 -8.90 27.94
N VAL A 70 5.95 -8.64 27.37
CA VAL A 70 7.17 -9.44 27.56
C VAL A 70 8.14 -8.77 28.52
#